data_AF-A0A1B6HZS9-F1
#
_entry.id   AF-A0A1B6HZS9-F1
#
_cell.length_a   1.000
_cell.length_b   1.000
_cell.length_c   1.000
_cell.angle_alpha   90.00
_cell.angle_beta   90.00
_cell.angle_gamma   90.00
#
_symmetry.space_group_name_H-M   'P 1'
#
loop_
_entity.id
_entity.type
_entity.pdbx_description
1 polymer ?
#
loop_
_entity_poly.entity_id
_entity_poly.type
_entity_poly.pdbx_seq_one_letter_code
_entity_poly.pdbx_strand_id
1 'polypeptide(L)'
;MSTNKKEKKKSSYEVKKGTKRSRMGCLRWMLWLIHYILDSLVDFIFKFIYDDANRKLLIPVKHSFLVESATGLAEKIRNKELSSEKLVQACIDRIVEVNDDLNCVVDSRFQEALAEARGVDQFLKSTSLSADELRRDKPFLGVP
;
A
#
# COMPACT_ATOMS: atom_id res chain seq x y z
N MET A 1 24.56 54.84 -48.64
CA MET A 1 23.35 54.98 -47.79
C MET A 1 22.75 53.64 -47.32
N SER A 2 23.13 52.50 -47.90
CA SER A 2 22.52 51.18 -47.65
C SER A 2 23.14 50.36 -46.49
N THR A 3 24.32 50.74 -45.99
CA THR A 3 25.05 50.04 -44.92
C THR A 3 24.49 50.32 -43.52
N ASN A 4 24.14 51.58 -43.24
CA ASN A 4 23.62 52.04 -41.94
C ASN A 4 22.24 51.42 -41.58
N LYS A 5 21.41 51.10 -42.57
CA LYS A 5 20.09 50.46 -42.35
C LYS A 5 20.21 48.96 -41.97
N LYS A 6 21.26 48.27 -42.44
CA LYS A 6 21.52 46.86 -42.11
C LYS A 6 22.09 46.71 -40.69
N GLU A 7 22.98 47.61 -40.27
CA GLU A 7 23.55 47.62 -38.92
C GLU A 7 22.49 47.95 -37.86
N LYS A 8 21.62 48.94 -38.10
CA LYS A 8 20.50 49.25 -37.20
C LYS A 8 19.51 48.08 -37.05
N LYS A 9 19.23 47.35 -38.13
CA LYS A 9 18.38 46.14 -38.06
C LYS A 9 19.05 45.01 -37.28
N LYS A 10 20.36 44.80 -37.45
CA LYS A 10 21.12 43.76 -36.74
C LYS A 10 21.22 44.05 -35.24
N SER A 11 21.49 45.32 -34.88
CA SER A 11 21.49 45.79 -33.49
C SER A 11 20.11 45.65 -32.82
N SER A 12 19.03 46.05 -33.51
CA SER A 12 17.66 45.89 -32.98
C SER A 12 17.27 44.42 -32.79
N TYR A 13 17.73 43.52 -33.67
CA TYR A 13 17.46 42.08 -33.56
C TYR A 13 18.23 41.43 -32.41
N GLU A 14 19.52 41.74 -32.23
CA GLU A 14 20.35 41.25 -31.13
C GLU A 14 19.82 41.72 -29.76
N VAL A 15 19.40 42.99 -29.65
CA VAL A 15 18.74 43.52 -28.44
C VAL A 15 17.45 42.76 -28.16
N LYS A 16 16.56 42.60 -29.16
CA LYS A 16 15.30 41.84 -28.99
C LYS A 16 15.55 40.39 -28.61
N LYS A 17 16.58 39.74 -29.16
CA LYS A 17 16.97 38.36 -28.86
C LYS A 17 17.52 38.22 -27.43
N GLY A 18 18.35 39.17 -26.98
CA GLY A 18 18.85 39.25 -25.60
C GLY A 18 17.73 39.46 -24.58
N THR A 19 16.81 40.41 -24.84
CA THR A 19 15.65 40.66 -23.97
C THR A 19 14.69 39.46 -23.93
N LYS A 20 14.46 38.77 -25.06
CA LYS A 20 13.60 37.58 -25.11
C LYS A 20 14.20 36.39 -24.38
N ARG A 21 15.52 36.18 -24.46
CA ARG A 21 16.25 35.12 -23.73
C ARG A 21 16.29 35.37 -22.22
N SER A 22 16.48 36.62 -21.80
CA SER A 22 16.43 37.03 -20.39
C SER A 22 15.02 36.92 -19.79
N ARG A 23 13.99 37.39 -20.50
CA ARG A 23 12.57 37.28 -20.07
C ARG A 23 12.09 35.83 -19.94
N MET A 24 12.58 34.93 -20.78
CA MET A 24 12.24 33.51 -20.72
C MET A 24 12.87 32.80 -19.51
N GLY A 25 14.06 33.25 -19.08
CA GLY A 25 14.69 32.81 -17.82
C GLY A 25 13.95 33.31 -16.58
N CYS A 26 13.56 34.60 -16.56
CA CYS A 26 12.77 35.17 -15.46
C CYS A 26 11.38 34.55 -15.35
N LEU A 27 10.70 34.32 -16.47
CA LEU A 27 9.40 33.64 -16.48
C LEU A 27 9.53 32.20 -15.95
N ARG A 28 10.59 31.48 -16.33
CA ARG A 28 10.84 30.13 -15.84
C ARG A 28 11.15 30.10 -14.34
N TRP A 29 11.90 31.08 -13.84
CA TRP A 29 12.13 31.27 -12.40
C TRP A 29 10.84 31.62 -11.66
N MET A 30 10.00 32.48 -12.24
CA MET A 30 8.71 32.85 -11.66
C MET A 30 7.77 31.64 -11.59
N LEU A 31 7.68 30.84 -12.65
CA LEU A 31 6.91 29.59 -12.65
C LEU A 31 7.46 28.58 -11.64
N TRP A 32 8.78 28.45 -11.53
CA TRP A 32 9.42 27.58 -10.53
C TRP A 32 9.08 28.02 -9.10
N LEU A 33 9.12 29.33 -8.84
CA LEU A 33 8.78 29.90 -7.54
C LEU A 33 7.29 29.74 -7.21
N ILE A 34 6.40 29.90 -8.21
CA ILE A 34 4.97 29.63 -8.05
C ILE A 34 4.72 28.16 -7.73
N HIS A 35 5.32 27.22 -8.48
CA HIS A 35 5.20 25.79 -8.19
C HIS A 35 5.72 25.46 -6.79
N TYR A 36 6.89 25.97 -6.41
CA TYR A 36 7.46 25.75 -5.07
C TYR A 36 6.54 26.24 -3.94
N ILE A 37 5.94 27.42 -4.12
CA ILE A 37 5.00 27.99 -3.15
C ILE A 37 3.71 27.16 -3.11
N LEU A 38 3.18 26.76 -4.27
CA LEU A 38 1.99 25.92 -4.35
C LEU A 38 2.22 24.56 -3.69
N ASP A 39 3.32 23.89 -4.00
CA ASP A 39 3.69 22.59 -3.42
C ASP A 39 3.87 22.73 -1.89
N SER A 40 4.55 23.79 -1.43
CA SER A 40 4.69 24.06 0.00
C SER A 40 3.35 24.34 0.70
N LEU A 41 2.43 25.04 0.05
CA LEU A 41 1.08 25.29 0.55
C LEU A 41 0.25 24.01 0.62
N VAL A 42 0.31 23.20 -0.44
CA VAL A 42 -0.34 21.89 -0.49
C VAL A 42 0.22 21.02 0.63
N ASP A 43 1.53 20.84 0.73
CA ASP A 43 2.16 20.04 1.78
C ASP A 43 1.80 20.55 3.18
N PHE A 44 1.71 21.86 3.39
CA PHE A 44 1.30 22.44 4.67
C PHE A 44 -0.16 22.12 5.01
N ILE A 45 -1.07 22.29 4.04
CA ILE A 45 -2.50 21.99 4.22
C ILE A 45 -2.70 20.48 4.45
N PHE A 46 -2.04 19.63 3.63
CA PHE A 46 -2.10 18.19 3.78
C PHE A 46 -1.51 17.75 5.12
N LYS A 47 -0.40 18.31 5.57
CA LYS A 47 0.17 18.01 6.90
C LYS A 47 -0.77 18.41 8.05
N PHE A 48 -1.55 19.47 7.89
CA PHE A 48 -2.52 19.90 8.90
C PHE A 48 -3.81 19.06 8.90
N ILE A 49 -4.25 18.59 7.73
CA ILE A 49 -5.43 17.72 7.57
C ILE A 49 -5.11 16.27 7.95
N TYR A 50 -4.00 15.75 7.45
CA TYR A 50 -3.49 14.41 7.72
C TYR A 50 -2.52 14.47 8.90
N ASP A 51 -3.04 14.84 10.07
CA ASP A 51 -2.28 14.76 11.31
C ASP A 51 -2.13 13.29 11.73
N ASP A 52 -0.97 12.71 11.40
CA ASP A 52 -0.61 11.32 11.73
C ASP A 52 -0.64 11.01 13.23
N ALA A 53 -0.62 12.04 14.08
CA ALA A 53 -0.70 11.89 15.53
C ALA A 53 -2.05 11.32 16.00
N ASN A 54 -3.10 11.44 15.18
CA ASN A 54 -4.44 10.95 15.48
C ASN A 54 -4.80 9.65 14.74
N ARG A 55 -3.85 8.98 14.09
CA ARG A 55 -4.11 7.62 13.60
C ARG A 55 -4.53 6.78 14.81
N LYS A 56 -5.78 6.31 14.84
CA LYS A 56 -6.26 5.34 15.83
C LYS A 56 -5.20 4.24 15.92
N LEU A 57 -4.59 4.08 17.10
CA LEU A 57 -3.71 2.96 17.36
C LEU A 57 -4.51 1.71 17.00
N LEU A 58 -4.03 0.98 16.00
CA LEU A 58 -4.72 -0.20 15.48
C LEU A 58 -5.10 -1.09 16.67
N ILE A 59 -6.34 -1.55 16.67
CA ILE A 59 -6.87 -2.36 17.76
C ILE A 59 -5.89 -3.53 17.98
N PRO A 60 -5.39 -3.76 19.22
CA PRO A 60 -4.39 -4.76 19.49
C PRO A 60 -4.83 -6.15 19.03
N VAL A 61 -3.88 -6.92 18.48
CA VAL A 61 -4.16 -8.28 18.02
C VAL A 61 -4.45 -9.17 19.23
N LYS A 62 -5.67 -9.71 19.32
CA LYS A 62 -6.12 -10.55 20.44
C LYS A 62 -5.42 -11.92 20.48
N HIS A 63 -5.06 -12.45 19.32
CA HIS A 63 -4.47 -13.78 19.17
C HIS A 63 -3.04 -13.67 18.63
N SER A 64 -2.05 -14.06 19.42
CA SER A 64 -0.62 -13.97 19.05
C SER A 64 -0.29 -14.68 17.74
N PHE A 65 -0.97 -15.80 17.44
CA PHE A 65 -0.74 -16.57 16.23
C PHE A 65 -1.12 -15.82 14.94
N LEU A 66 -1.96 -14.78 14.99
CA LEU A 66 -2.30 -13.98 13.81
C LEU A 66 -1.12 -13.16 13.27
N VAL A 67 -0.04 -13.03 14.05
CA VAL A 67 1.20 -12.32 13.66
C VAL A 67 2.26 -13.31 13.14
N GLU A 68 2.00 -14.61 13.20
CA GLU A 68 2.93 -15.63 12.73
C GLU A 68 2.91 -15.77 11.21
N SER A 69 3.99 -16.31 10.64
CA SER A 69 4.08 -16.53 9.19
C SER A 69 3.12 -17.62 8.74
N ALA A 70 2.67 -17.54 7.48
CA ALA A 70 1.83 -18.57 6.86
C ALA A 70 2.46 -19.97 6.93
N THR A 71 3.79 -20.05 6.78
CA THR A 71 4.53 -21.32 6.90
C THR A 71 4.53 -21.88 8.32
N GLY A 72 4.65 -21.01 9.34
CA GLY A 72 4.56 -21.39 10.75
C GLY A 72 3.15 -21.83 11.15
N LEU A 73 2.13 -21.11 10.68
CA LEU A 73 0.73 -21.50 10.87
C LEU A 73 0.40 -22.85 10.23
N ALA A 74 0.85 -23.07 8.99
CA ALA A 74 0.66 -24.35 8.32
C ALA A 74 1.39 -25.50 9.04
N GLU A 75 2.55 -25.24 9.63
CA GLU A 75 3.27 -26.21 10.46
C GLU A 75 2.50 -26.57 11.72
N LYS A 76 1.99 -25.57 12.45
CA LYS A 76 1.13 -25.80 13.63
C LYS A 76 -0.14 -26.56 13.31
N ILE A 77 -0.75 -26.29 12.15
CA ILE A 77 -1.94 -27.02 11.68
C ILE A 77 -1.61 -28.48 11.36
N ARG A 78 -0.52 -28.75 10.63
CA ARG A 78 -0.08 -30.12 10.34
C ARG A 78 0.27 -30.90 11.61
N ASN A 79 0.86 -30.23 12.59
CA ASN A 79 1.21 -30.79 13.90
C ASN A 79 0.01 -30.87 14.85
N LYS A 80 -1.19 -30.42 14.43
CA LYS A 80 -2.44 -30.42 15.22
C LYS A 80 -2.37 -29.55 16.49
N GLU A 81 -1.45 -28.60 16.53
CA GLU A 81 -1.31 -27.60 17.60
C GLU A 81 -2.33 -26.46 17.45
N LEU A 82 -2.75 -26.18 16.22
CA LEU A 82 -3.74 -25.18 15.87
C LEU A 82 -4.78 -25.78 14.91
N SER A 83 -6.06 -25.55 15.16
CA SER A 83 -7.13 -25.92 14.24
C SER A 83 -7.25 -24.86 13.14
N SER A 84 -7.49 -25.31 11.90
CA SER A 84 -7.75 -24.43 10.77
C SER A 84 -9.02 -23.62 10.99
N GLU A 85 -10.10 -24.22 11.51
CA GLU A 85 -11.34 -23.50 11.85
C GLU A 85 -11.07 -22.37 12.85
N LYS A 86 -10.28 -22.64 13.89
CA LYS A 86 -9.93 -21.63 14.90
C LYS A 86 -9.12 -20.47 14.30
N LEU A 87 -8.18 -20.77 13.40
CA LEU A 87 -7.38 -19.76 12.72
C LEU A 87 -8.26 -18.87 11.83
N VAL A 88 -9.10 -19.47 11.00
CA VAL A 88 -10.00 -18.74 10.10
C VAL A 88 -10.99 -17.88 10.88
N GLN A 89 -11.59 -18.41 11.95
CA GLN A 89 -12.47 -17.63 12.82
C GLN A 89 -11.76 -16.42 13.41
N ALA A 90 -10.54 -16.59 13.92
CA ALA A 90 -9.75 -15.48 14.46
C ALA A 90 -9.42 -14.41 13.41
N CYS A 91 -9.17 -14.80 12.16
CA CYS A 91 -8.98 -13.85 11.05
C CYS A 91 -10.29 -13.10 10.73
N ILE A 92 -11.43 -13.79 10.69
CA ILE A 92 -12.74 -13.18 10.45
C ILE A 92 -13.07 -12.17 11.54
N ASP A 93 -12.91 -12.55 12.81
CA ASP A 93 -13.17 -11.68 13.96
C ASP A 93 -12.30 -10.42 13.88
N ARG A 94 -11.04 -10.56 13.45
CA ARG A 94 -10.13 -9.45 13.24
C ARG A 94 -10.60 -8.55 12.09
N ILE A 95 -11.00 -9.13 10.96
CA ILE A 95 -11.50 -8.38 9.81
C ILE A 95 -12.71 -7.55 10.21
N VAL A 96 -13.70 -8.15 10.89
CA VAL A 96 -14.90 -7.45 11.36
C VAL A 96 -14.55 -6.29 12.30
N GLU A 97 -13.51 -6.46 13.12
CA GLU A 97 -13.06 -5.44 14.07
C GLU A 97 -12.35 -4.23 13.41
N VAL A 98 -11.64 -4.42 12.28
CA VAL A 98 -10.84 -3.34 11.66
C VAL A 98 -11.31 -2.86 10.31
N ASN A 99 -12.15 -3.61 9.61
CA ASN A 99 -12.53 -3.25 8.25
C ASN A 99 -13.32 -1.95 8.18
N ASP A 100 -13.99 -1.54 9.26
CA ASP A 100 -14.67 -0.23 9.31
C ASP A 100 -13.68 0.94 9.21
N ASP A 101 -12.49 0.80 9.81
CA ASP A 101 -11.44 1.82 9.78
C ASP A 101 -10.54 1.68 8.54
N LEU A 102 -10.26 0.44 8.10
CA LEU A 102 -9.33 0.16 6.99
C LEU A 102 -10.01 0.09 5.62
N ASN A 103 -11.28 -0.29 5.57
CA ASN A 103 -12.08 -0.48 4.36
C ASN A 103 -11.36 -1.27 3.26
N CYS A 104 -10.78 -2.42 3.63
CA CYS A 104 -9.95 -3.24 2.74
C CYS A 104 -10.66 -4.49 2.21
N VAL A 105 -11.77 -4.91 2.84
CA VAL A 105 -12.58 -6.07 2.47
C VAL A 105 -13.90 -5.57 1.92
N VAL A 106 -14.16 -5.87 0.64
CA VAL A 106 -15.36 -5.43 -0.09
C VAL A 106 -16.44 -6.50 -0.10
N ASP A 107 -16.03 -7.77 -0.15
CA ASP A 107 -16.93 -8.93 -0.15
C ASP A 107 -16.37 -10.02 0.76
N SER A 108 -17.25 -10.83 1.33
CA SER A 108 -16.90 -11.82 2.36
C SER A 108 -17.40 -13.22 2.03
N ARG A 109 -16.49 -14.20 2.06
CA ARG A 109 -16.78 -15.64 1.93
C ARG A 109 -16.66 -16.38 3.26
N PHE A 110 -17.01 -15.72 4.37
CA PHE A 110 -16.71 -16.19 5.72
C PHE A 110 -17.30 -17.58 6.04
N GLN A 111 -18.55 -17.83 5.65
CA GLN A 111 -19.21 -19.11 5.92
C GLN A 111 -18.57 -20.27 5.14
N GLU A 112 -18.23 -20.04 3.88
CA GLU A 112 -17.58 -21.03 3.02
C GLU A 112 -16.16 -21.31 3.52
N ALA A 113 -15.40 -20.27 3.87
CA ALA A 113 -14.06 -20.41 4.44
C ALA A 113 -14.06 -21.22 5.75
N LEU A 114 -15.05 -21.00 6.63
CA LEU A 114 -15.21 -21.81 7.85
C LEU A 114 -15.56 -23.26 7.54
N ALA A 115 -16.41 -23.51 6.53
CA ALA A 115 -16.76 -24.87 6.12
C ALA A 115 -15.55 -25.62 5.53
N GLU A 116 -14.75 -24.95 4.69
CA GLU A 116 -13.50 -25.48 4.13
C GLU A 116 -12.48 -25.78 5.25
N ALA A 117 -12.33 -24.87 6.21
CA ALA A 117 -11.44 -25.04 7.37
C ALA A 117 -11.83 -26.23 8.25
N ARG A 118 -13.14 -26.42 8.51
CA ARG A 118 -13.66 -27.63 9.17
C ARG A 118 -13.33 -28.89 8.38
N GLY A 119 -13.43 -28.83 7.05
CA GLY A 119 -13.06 -29.93 6.15
C GLY A 119 -11.59 -30.30 6.28
N VAL A 120 -10.69 -29.30 6.39
CA VAL A 120 -9.26 -29.51 6.64
C VAL A 120 -9.03 -30.17 8.00
N ASP A 121 -9.69 -29.70 9.05
CA ASP A 121 -9.55 -30.27 10.39
C ASP A 121 -10.08 -31.72 10.46
N GLN A 122 -11.15 -32.04 9.73
CA GLN A 122 -11.64 -33.41 9.57
C GLN A 122 -10.65 -34.28 8.80
N PHE A 123 -10.11 -33.78 7.68
CA PHE A 123 -9.10 -34.47 6.91
C PHE A 123 -7.85 -34.79 7.75
N LEU A 124 -7.38 -33.85 8.57
CA LEU A 124 -6.24 -34.06 9.48
C LEU A 124 -6.52 -35.09 10.59
N LYS A 125 -7.79 -35.29 10.97
CA LYS A 125 -8.20 -36.35 11.91
C LYS A 125 -8.22 -37.72 11.26
N SER A 126 -8.64 -37.82 9.99
CA SER A 126 -8.77 -39.10 9.28
C SER A 126 -7.53 -39.53 8.50
N THR A 127 -6.61 -38.60 8.19
CA THR A 127 -5.45 -38.88 7.35
C THR A 127 -4.39 -39.70 8.08
N SER A 128 -3.77 -40.63 7.36
CA SER A 128 -2.60 -41.39 7.80
C SER A 128 -1.27 -40.77 7.34
N LEU A 129 -1.33 -39.64 6.64
CA LEU A 129 -0.14 -38.93 6.15
C LEU A 129 0.64 -38.31 7.31
N SER A 130 1.96 -38.41 7.23
CA SER A 130 2.88 -37.73 8.15
C SER A 130 2.91 -36.22 7.92
N ALA A 131 3.41 -35.48 8.91
CA ALA A 131 3.57 -34.03 8.81
C ALA A 131 4.50 -33.62 7.65
N ASP A 132 5.52 -34.41 7.33
CA ASP A 132 6.45 -34.16 6.23
C ASP A 132 5.82 -34.40 4.86
N GLU A 133 5.00 -35.45 4.71
CA GLU A 133 4.23 -35.71 3.49
C GLU A 133 3.21 -34.59 3.26
N LEU A 134 2.49 -34.19 4.32
CA LEU A 134 1.58 -33.05 4.26
C LEU A 134 2.31 -31.75 3.92
N ARG A 135 3.53 -31.54 4.43
CA ARG A 135 4.35 -30.36 4.11
C ARG A 135 4.74 -30.33 2.62
N ARG A 136 5.09 -31.50 2.06
CA ARG A 136 5.48 -31.62 0.64
C ARG A 136 4.29 -31.47 -0.29
N ASP A 137 3.19 -32.17 0.01
CA ASP A 137 2.06 -32.31 -0.91
C ASP A 137 1.02 -31.19 -0.73
N LYS A 138 0.92 -30.61 0.48
CA LYS A 138 -0.02 -29.54 0.86
C LYS A 138 0.63 -28.50 1.79
N PRO A 139 1.60 -27.70 1.29
CA PRO A 139 2.43 -26.83 2.13
C PRO A 139 1.67 -25.74 2.92
N PHE A 140 0.53 -25.27 2.42
CA PHE A 140 -0.33 -24.25 3.04
C PHE A 140 -1.68 -24.80 3.52
N LEU A 141 -1.73 -26.08 3.89
CA LEU A 141 -2.96 -26.72 4.35
C LEU A 141 -3.59 -25.96 5.55
N GLY A 142 -4.81 -25.44 5.36
CA GLY A 142 -5.61 -24.82 6.41
C GLY A 142 -5.28 -23.36 6.73
N VAL A 143 -4.42 -22.71 5.94
CA VAL A 143 -4.09 -21.28 6.06
C VAL A 143 -5.11 -20.45 5.24
N PRO A 144 -5.72 -19.39 5.81
CA PRO A 144 -6.62 -18.47 5.11
C PRO A 144 -5.92 -17.57 4.08
#